data_AF-A0A1Y1XKM1-F1
#
_entry.id   AF-A0A1Y1XKM1-F1
#
_cell.length_a   1.000
_cell.length_b   1.000
_cell.length_c   1.000
_cell.angle_alpha   90.00
_cell.angle_beta   90.00
_cell.angle_gamma   90.00
#
_symmetry.space_group_name_H-M   'P 1'
#
loop_
_entity.id
_entity.type
_entity.pdbx_description
1 polymer ?
#
loop_
_entity_poly.entity_id
_entity_poly.type
_entity_poly.pdbx_seq_one_letter_code
_entity_poly.pdbx_strand_id
1 'polypeptide(L)' 'PLHCACRHGNETIVKYLVEQGADINKSTIQDETPLLYACEQENENIVKYLVEHGAEVNKTAMQNKTPLHY' A
#
# COMPACT_ATOMS: atom_id res chain seq x y z
N PRO A 1 6.36 -0.55 8.99
CA PRO A 1 5.06 -0.43 9.71
C PRO A 1 3.87 -0.35 8.76
N LEU A 2 3.89 0.57 7.79
CA LEU A 2 2.78 0.79 6.86
C LEU A 2 2.49 -0.46 6.00
N HIS A 3 3.53 -1.14 5.47
CA HIS A 3 3.38 -2.42 4.78
C HIS A 3 2.65 -3.47 5.61
N CYS A 4 3.02 -3.62 6.89
CA CYS A 4 2.39 -4.59 7.78
C CYS A 4 0.92 -4.24 8.03
N ALA A 5 0.59 -2.96 8.21
CA ALA A 5 -0.78 -2.52 8.41
C ALA A 5 -1.65 -2.81 7.17
N CYS A 6 -1.12 -2.53 5.96
CA CYS A 6 -1.81 -2.84 4.70
C CYS A 6 -1.98 -4.35 4.50
N ARG A 7 -0.93 -5.15 4.76
CA ARG A 7 -0.95 -6.62 4.65
C ARG A 7 -1.95 -7.29 5.60
N HIS A 8 -2.29 -6.66 6.73
CA HIS A 8 -3.30 -7.20 7.66
C HIS A 8 -4.67 -6.50 7.52
N GLY A 9 -4.84 -5.61 6.53
CA GLY A 9 -6.09 -4.88 6.32
C GLY A 9 -6.49 -3.96 7.47
N ASN A 10 -5.54 -3.50 8.30
CA ASN A 10 -5.85 -2.67 9.48
C ASN A 10 -5.95 -1.19 9.10
N GLU A 11 -7.16 -0.79 8.67
CA GLU A 11 -7.46 0.56 8.19
C GLU A 11 -7.08 1.66 9.19
N THR A 12 -7.39 1.47 10.48
CA THR A 12 -7.10 2.46 11.54
C THR A 12 -5.60 2.73 11.66
N ILE A 13 -4.77 1.67 11.63
CA ILE A 13 -3.32 1.82 11.72
C ILE A 13 -2.76 2.42 10.43
N VAL A 14 -3.30 2.06 9.26
CA VAL A 14 -2.89 2.66 7.98
C VAL A 14 -3.07 4.17 8.02
N LYS A 15 -4.28 4.65 8.36
CA LYS A 15 -4.58 6.09 8.43
C LYS A 15 -3.67 6.81 9.41
N TYR A 16 -3.53 6.28 10.62
CA TYR A 16 -2.65 6.86 11.63
C TYR A 16 -1.21 7.00 11.14
N LEU A 17 -0.64 5.95 10.53
CA LEU A 17 0.75 5.99 10.04
C LEU A 17 0.93 7.02 8.92
N VAL A 18 -0.01 7.11 7.99
CA VAL A 18 0.03 8.10 6.90
C VAL A 18 -0.07 9.53 7.47
N GLU A 19 -0.96 9.77 8.43
CA GLU A 19 -1.08 11.06 9.13
C GLU A 19 0.19 11.45 9.91
N GLN A 20 0.95 10.47 10.41
CA GLN A 20 2.25 10.70 11.04
C GLN A 20 3.40 10.87 10.02
N GLY A 21 3.11 10.94 8.72
CA GLY A 21 4.10 11.19 7.68
C GLY A 21 4.86 9.93 7.24
N ALA A 22 4.27 8.74 7.39
CA ALA A 22 4.83 7.54 6.78
C ALA A 22 4.94 7.69 5.25
N ASP A 23 6.07 7.28 4.69
CA ASP A 23 6.27 7.27 3.25
C ASP A 23 5.39 6.21 2.59
N ILE A 24 4.31 6.68 1.95
CA ILE A 24 3.30 5.89 1.25
C ILE A 24 3.89 5.07 0.09
N ASN A 25 4.96 5.54 -0.54
CA ASN A 25 5.55 4.93 -1.72
C ASN A 25 6.83 4.15 -1.42
N LYS A 26 7.20 4.03 -0.14
CA LYS A 26 8.38 3.27 0.30
C LYS A 26 8.24 1.82 -0.11
N SER A 27 9.16 1.33 -0.93
CA SER A 27 9.19 -0.07 -1.33
C SER A 27 10.02 -0.94 -0.37
N THR A 28 9.71 -2.23 -0.34
CA THR A 28 10.58 -3.26 0.26
C THR A 28 11.77 -3.56 -0.66
N ILE A 29 12.67 -4.45 -0.24
CA ILE A 29 13.78 -4.95 -1.09
C ILE A 29 13.31 -5.70 -2.34
N GLN A 30 12.03 -6.07 -2.42
CA GLN A 30 11.39 -6.74 -3.56
C GLN A 30 10.55 -5.78 -4.40
N ASP A 31 10.73 -4.47 -4.21
CA ASP A 31 9.96 -3.40 -4.83
C ASP A 31 8.45 -3.41 -4.51
N GLU A 32 8.04 -4.09 -3.43
CA GLU A 32 6.65 -4.15 -3.00
C GLU A 32 6.24 -2.88 -2.25
N THR A 33 5.11 -2.30 -2.62
CA THR A 33 4.57 -1.07 -2.01
C THR A 33 3.49 -1.39 -0.97
N PRO A 34 3.18 -0.45 -0.06
CA PRO A 34 2.00 -0.57 0.80
C PRO A 34 0.70 -0.77 -0.01
N LEU A 35 0.58 -0.09 -1.16
CA LEU A 35 -0.56 -0.21 -2.05
C LEU A 35 -0.72 -1.63 -2.61
N LEU A 36 0.39 -2.30 -2.99
CA LEU A 36 0.33 -3.69 -3.44
C LEU A 36 -0.28 -4.61 -2.37
N TYR A 37 0.16 -4.47 -1.11
CA TYR A 37 -0.39 -5.28 -0.02
C TYR A 37 -1.86 -4.96 0.28
N ALA A 38 -2.29 -3.71 0.12
CA ALA A 38 -3.69 -3.36 0.26
C ALA A 38 -4.57 -4.04 -0.80
N CYS A 39 -4.09 -4.11 -2.05
CA CYS A 39 -4.74 -4.87 -3.12
C CYS A 39 -4.76 -6.37 -2.85
N GLU A 40 -3.65 -6.97 -2.38
CA GLU A 40 -3.60 -8.39 -2.01
C GLU A 40 -4.57 -8.78 -0.88
N GLN A 41 -4.98 -7.81 -0.05
CA GLN A 41 -5.96 -8.01 1.01
C GLN A 41 -7.40 -7.67 0.59
N GLU A 42 -7.61 -7.28 -0.67
CA GLU A 42 -8.93 -6.91 -1.22
C GLU A 42 -9.64 -5.80 -0.40
N ASN A 43 -8.87 -4.98 0.32
CA ASN A 43 -9.43 -3.95 1.19
C ASN A 43 -9.55 -2.61 0.44
N GLU A 44 -10.69 -2.43 -0.22
CA GLU A 44 -11.00 -1.25 -1.03
C GLU A 44 -10.82 0.07 -0.28
N ASN A 45 -11.14 0.13 1.02
CA ASN A 45 -11.01 1.36 1.81
C ASN A 45 -9.55 1.78 1.94
N ILE A 46 -8.66 0.83 2.21
CA ILE A 46 -7.22 1.10 2.31
C ILE A 46 -6.65 1.49 0.95
N VAL A 47 -7.05 0.80 -0.13
CA VAL A 47 -6.63 1.12 -1.49
C VAL A 47 -7.00 2.56 -1.84
N LYS A 48 -8.29 2.93 -1.67
CA LYS A 48 -8.76 4.31 -1.93
C LYS A 48 -7.98 5.32 -1.11
N TYR A 49 -7.86 5.08 0.19
CA TYR A 49 -7.15 6.00 1.08
C TYR A 49 -5.70 6.23 0.63
N LEU A 50 -4.95 5.16 0.33
CA LEU A 50 -3.56 5.29 -0.14
C LEU A 50 -3.48 6.05 -1.48
N VAL A 51 -4.37 5.77 -2.43
CA VAL A 51 -4.40 6.45 -3.74
C VAL A 51 -4.72 7.93 -3.60
N GLU A 52 -5.71 8.29 -2.78
CA GLU A 52 -6.07 9.68 -2.49
C GLU A 52 -4.91 10.46 -1.83
N HIS A 53 -4.02 9.76 -1.12
CA HIS A 53 -2.85 10.33 -0.46
C HIS A 53 -1.56 10.20 -1.30
N GLY A 54 -1.68 9.88 -2.60
CA GLY A 54 -0.57 9.96 -3.55
C GLY A 54 0.23 8.67 -3.73
N ALA A 55 -0.37 7.50 -3.45
CA ALA A 55 0.26 6.22 -3.77
C ALA A 55 0.43 6.03 -5.30
N GLU A 56 1.62 5.61 -5.71
CA GLU A 56 1.94 5.31 -7.10
C GLU A 56 1.27 4.01 -7.56
N VAL A 57 0.15 4.14 -8.28
CA VAL A 57 -0.65 3.00 -8.77
C VAL A 57 0.08 2.12 -9.80
N ASN A 58 1.07 2.70 -10.50
CA ASN A 58 1.80 2.03 -11.58
C ASN A 58 3.15 1.45 -11.13
N LYS A 59 3.50 1.54 -9.85
CA LYS A 59 4.78 1.03 -9.36
C LYS A 59 4.78 -0.51 -9.40
N THR A 60 5.75 -1.07 -10.12
CA THR A 60 5.92 -2.52 -10.33
C THR A 60 6.82 -3.12 -9.25
N ALA A 61 6.40 -4.23 -8.64
CA ALA A 61 7.29 -5.06 -7.83
C ALA A 61 8.19 -5.95 -8.71
N MET A 62 9.23 -6.55 -8.14
CA MET A 62 10.24 -7.39 -8.85
C MET A 62 9.67 -8.61 -9.62
N GLN A 63 8.38 -8.91 -9.51
CA GLN A 63 7.69 -9.98 -10.25
C GLN A 63 6.76 -9.46 -11.36
N ASN A 64 6.91 -8.21 -11.81
CA ASN A 64 5.95 -7.50 -12.68
C ASN A 64 4.53 -7.44 -12.11
N LYS A 65 4.37 -7.72 -10.82
CA LYS A 65 3.11 -7.54 -10.11
C LYS A 65 2.89 -6.04 -9.94
N THR A 66 1.79 -5.54 -10.50
CA THR A 66 1.30 -4.20 -10.19
C THR A 66 0.06 -4.34 -9.31
N PRO A 67 -0.27 -3.30 -8.53
CA PRO A 67 -1.57 -3.22 -7.86
C PRO A 67 -2.78 -3.40 -8.79
N LEU A 68 -2.61 -3.17 -10.10
CA LEU A 68 -3.63 -3.36 -11.15
C LEU A 68 -3.69 -4.77 -11.76
N HIS A 69 -2.74 -5.66 -11.45
CA HIS A 69 -2.76 -7.04 -11.93
C HIS A 69 -3.57 -7.99 -11.03
N TYR A 70 -4.00 -7.53 -9.86
CA TYR A 70 -4.81 -8.28 -8.89
C TYR A 70 -6.24 -7.78 -8.87
#